data_AF-A0A371J2P5-F1
#
_entry.id   AF-A0A371J2P5-F1
#
_cell.length_a   1.000
_cell.length_b   1.000
_cell.length_c   1.000
_cell.angle_alpha   90.00
_cell.angle_beta   90.00
_cell.angle_gamma   90.00
#
_symmetry.space_group_name_H-M   'P 1'
#
loop_
_entity.id
_entity.type
_entity.pdbx_description
1 polymer ?
#
loop_
_entity_poly.entity_id
_entity_poly.type
_entity_poly.pdbx_seq_one_letter_code
_entity_poly.pdbx_strand_id
1 'polypeptide(L)'
;MKFTKNKNIIALIISIPILIIAQFYLFKVGAISPLVKGVDIKVSSGDYVKDIDKYVLKLDEPVALSMGDFVTMPSYAKDPDLQFNILDDSGILKIENNNQLVGVKEGYSSIGVMKGSRVLKQVAVRVIDPSVESLIVSVDRELKYVDDATTISSIVKEDYTKFKEKSQVTYESSNDEVLRIEDNIVTAVGVGKASIIAKSKDKEEELSFNIEARIDSIEISDVIEVELKQSKKLRPNIITSPKNLAHPKVKYNYLDKKEPIERAVDLDKDGTVVGIRLGEDRIKITCGNKEKIVTIKVVENSITSQGIENINADFEIIDNIMRINISWDYIEGINDYNIFLRNNSLDEKQFKKYLEVKVNPNELNGKARVETIIELDITGIEYPDISLYVEGITKFGPTKRSNLVHLKREPEAPPEDEGENTPLVLSGGIDSENKVINLSWNQVGNENTTYSVYIKDKEKGETISTVYKQGIKETQITIPIDGDSVDMEIHIIAEGEGTTLEMSNTLPLTNKE
;
A
#
# COMPACT_ATOMS: atom_id res chain seq x y z
N MET A 1 70.98 42.49 -104.63
CA MET A 1 70.23 41.48 -103.84
C MET A 1 70.67 41.56 -102.37
N LYS A 2 70.16 42.53 -101.60
CA LYS A 2 70.42 42.73 -100.15
C LYS A 2 69.15 43.27 -99.49
N PHE A 3 68.10 42.45 -99.42
CA PHE A 3 66.83 42.85 -98.78
C PHE A 3 66.20 41.74 -97.90
N THR A 4 66.89 40.62 -97.72
CA THR A 4 66.38 39.46 -96.97
C THR A 4 66.77 39.45 -95.48
N LYS A 5 67.90 40.06 -95.10
CA LYS A 5 68.34 40.09 -93.69
C LYS A 5 67.59 41.14 -92.83
N ASN A 6 67.19 42.27 -93.41
CA ASN A 6 66.45 43.34 -92.71
C ASN A 6 64.95 43.04 -92.52
N LYS A 7 64.32 42.28 -93.43
CA LYS A 7 62.90 41.88 -93.27
C LYS A 7 62.69 41.00 -92.04
N ASN A 8 63.63 40.09 -91.75
CA ASN A 8 63.54 39.22 -90.57
C ASN A 8 63.75 40.01 -89.26
N ILE A 9 64.63 41.01 -89.25
CA ILE A 9 64.85 41.88 -88.09
C ILE A 9 63.63 42.80 -87.85
N ILE A 10 63.07 43.40 -88.89
CA ILE A 10 61.85 44.24 -88.79
C ILE A 10 60.64 43.39 -88.37
N ALA A 11 60.49 42.17 -88.91
CA ALA A 11 59.46 41.24 -88.48
C ALA A 11 59.62 40.85 -87.00
N LEU A 12 60.86 40.66 -86.52
CA LEU A 12 61.16 40.39 -85.11
C LEU A 12 60.81 41.59 -84.20
N ILE A 13 61.14 42.82 -84.64
CA ILE A 13 60.86 44.06 -83.90
C ILE A 13 59.35 44.31 -83.77
N ILE A 14 58.55 43.93 -84.79
CA ILE A 14 57.08 44.07 -84.76
C ILE A 14 56.42 42.89 -84.03
N SER A 15 56.97 41.68 -84.14
CA SER A 15 56.38 40.49 -83.52
C SER A 15 56.52 40.48 -82.00
N ILE A 16 57.63 40.99 -81.43
CA ILE A 16 57.85 41.02 -79.99
C ILE A 16 56.77 41.84 -79.23
N PRO A 17 56.46 43.10 -79.60
CA PRO A 17 55.39 43.86 -78.96
C PRO A 17 54.01 43.22 -79.12
N ILE A 18 53.71 42.65 -80.30
CA ILE A 18 52.45 41.96 -80.54
C ILE A 18 52.34 40.73 -79.65
N LEU A 19 53.42 39.96 -79.48
CA LEU A 19 53.47 38.82 -78.56
C LEU A 19 53.29 39.24 -77.11
N ILE A 20 53.87 40.37 -76.68
CA ILE A 20 53.69 40.90 -75.31
C ILE A 20 52.25 41.35 -75.08
N ILE A 21 51.64 42.04 -76.05
CA ILE A 21 50.23 42.46 -75.98
C ILE A 21 49.30 41.24 -76.00
N ALA A 22 49.56 40.27 -76.87
CA ALA A 22 48.82 39.02 -76.91
C ALA A 22 48.93 38.27 -75.58
N GLN A 23 50.15 38.13 -75.02
CA GLN A 23 50.38 37.53 -73.71
C GLN A 23 49.63 38.26 -72.60
N PHE A 24 49.64 39.60 -72.59
CA PHE A 24 48.87 40.40 -71.63
C PHE A 24 47.38 40.05 -71.67
N TYR A 25 46.77 40.03 -72.86
CA TYR A 25 45.35 39.66 -73.01
C TYR A 25 45.09 38.19 -72.66
N LEU A 26 46.01 37.27 -73.00
CA LEU A 26 45.88 35.86 -72.65
C LEU A 26 45.85 35.63 -71.13
N PHE A 27 46.68 36.34 -70.36
CA PHE A 27 46.62 36.30 -68.89
C PHE A 27 45.40 37.03 -68.32
N LYS A 28 45.03 38.19 -68.89
CA LYS A 28 43.90 39.01 -68.41
C LYS A 28 42.54 38.34 -68.63
N VAL A 29 42.37 37.63 -69.74
CA VAL A 29 41.14 36.87 -70.05
C VAL A 29 41.14 35.50 -69.33
N GLY A 30 42.30 35.03 -68.86
CA GLY A 30 42.46 33.75 -68.17
C GLY A 30 42.70 32.56 -69.10
N ALA A 31 43.03 32.80 -70.37
CA ALA A 31 43.45 31.76 -71.31
C ALA A 31 44.80 31.13 -70.91
N ILE A 32 45.65 31.88 -70.19
CA ILE A 32 46.84 31.37 -69.52
C ILE A 32 46.71 31.66 -68.03
N SER A 33 46.85 30.63 -67.18
CA SER A 33 46.72 30.79 -65.73
C SER A 33 48.03 31.33 -65.09
N PRO A 34 47.96 32.33 -64.19
CA PRO A 34 49.16 32.97 -63.62
C PRO A 34 49.95 32.08 -62.66
N LEU A 35 51.24 32.36 -62.46
CA LEU A 35 51.98 31.75 -61.35
C LEU A 35 51.47 32.31 -60.02
N VAL A 36 51.23 31.44 -59.04
CA VAL A 36 50.74 31.85 -57.71
C VAL A 36 51.87 31.77 -56.70
N LYS A 37 52.04 32.82 -55.89
CA LYS A 37 53.01 32.91 -54.80
C LYS A 37 52.31 33.30 -53.50
N GLY A 38 52.74 32.71 -52.39
CA GLY A 38 52.31 33.13 -51.05
C GLY A 38 50.96 32.61 -50.56
N VAL A 39 50.35 31.60 -51.21
CA VAL A 39 49.09 30.99 -50.73
C VAL A 39 49.28 30.37 -49.34
N ASP A 40 48.30 30.58 -48.47
CA ASP A 40 48.22 29.97 -47.15
C ASP A 40 46.86 29.30 -46.91
N ILE A 41 46.80 28.37 -45.96
CA ILE A 41 45.58 27.68 -45.54
C ILE A 41 45.21 28.19 -44.15
N LYS A 42 44.07 28.88 -44.05
CA LYS A 42 43.56 29.41 -42.79
C LYS A 42 42.19 28.81 -42.47
N VAL A 43 41.96 28.47 -41.21
CA VAL A 43 40.63 28.12 -40.73
C VAL A 43 39.90 29.42 -40.38
N SER A 44 38.73 29.61 -40.98
CA SER A 44 37.89 30.81 -40.86
C SER A 44 36.78 30.67 -39.82
N SER A 45 36.30 29.45 -39.56
CA SER A 45 35.33 29.14 -38.50
C SER A 45 35.41 27.66 -38.09
N GLY A 46 34.85 27.34 -36.92
CA GLY A 46 34.91 26.00 -36.29
C GLY A 46 35.94 25.93 -35.16
N ASP A 47 35.83 24.93 -34.29
CA ASP A 47 36.79 24.71 -33.21
C ASP A 47 38.00 23.92 -33.72
N TYR A 48 39.19 24.42 -33.42
CA TYR A 48 40.45 23.82 -33.87
C TYR A 48 41.60 24.32 -33.02
N VAL A 49 42.69 23.56 -33.03
CA VAL A 49 43.96 23.96 -32.41
C VAL A 49 45.04 24.05 -33.48
N LYS A 50 45.68 25.20 -33.61
CA LYS A 50 46.87 25.33 -34.46
C LYS A 50 48.12 25.04 -33.64
N ASP A 51 48.89 24.03 -34.05
CA ASP A 51 50.14 23.64 -33.39
C ASP A 51 51.29 23.73 -34.40
N ILE A 52 52.03 24.84 -34.34
CA ILE A 52 53.15 25.22 -35.23
C ILE A 52 52.79 25.07 -36.74
N ASP A 53 52.90 23.85 -37.28
CA ASP A 53 52.70 23.52 -38.70
C ASP A 53 51.55 22.53 -38.96
N LYS A 54 50.70 22.25 -37.96
CA LYS A 54 49.52 21.38 -38.12
C LYS A 54 48.25 22.00 -37.55
N TYR A 55 47.12 21.63 -38.12
CA TYR A 55 45.80 21.84 -37.55
C TYR A 55 45.34 20.59 -36.83
N VAL A 56 44.81 20.73 -35.61
CA VAL A 56 44.15 19.66 -34.88
C VAL A 56 42.65 19.93 -34.91
N LEU A 57 41.90 18.98 -35.44
CA LEU A 57 40.45 19.03 -35.57
C LEU A 57 39.82 18.02 -34.63
N LYS A 58 38.63 18.36 -34.13
CA LYS A 58 37.78 17.43 -33.41
C LYS A 58 37.04 16.54 -34.40
N LEU A 59 36.88 15.27 -34.07
CA LEU A 59 36.16 14.30 -34.91
C LEU A 59 34.72 14.79 -35.16
N ASP A 60 34.24 14.61 -36.39
CA ASP A 60 32.89 14.96 -36.88
C ASP A 60 32.49 16.45 -36.77
N GLU A 61 33.40 17.33 -36.36
CA GLU A 61 33.16 18.78 -36.31
C GLU A 61 33.70 19.47 -37.57
N PRO A 62 32.84 20.15 -38.36
CA PRO A 62 33.26 20.85 -39.57
C PRO A 62 34.02 22.14 -39.25
N VAL A 63 35.13 22.37 -39.97
CA VAL A 63 35.85 23.64 -39.96
C VAL A 63 35.85 24.26 -41.35
N ALA A 64 35.61 25.57 -41.44
CA ALA A 64 35.60 26.26 -42.73
C ALA A 64 37.01 26.74 -43.09
N LEU A 65 37.48 26.36 -44.27
CA LEU A 65 38.78 26.74 -44.81
C LEU A 65 38.68 28.00 -45.66
N SER A 66 39.74 28.79 -45.62
CA SER A 66 39.94 29.96 -46.45
C SER A 66 41.36 29.97 -46.99
N MET A 67 41.48 30.37 -48.25
CA MET A 67 42.77 30.64 -48.86
C MET A 67 43.16 32.05 -48.43
N GLY A 68 44.31 32.20 -47.77
CA GLY A 68 44.83 33.52 -47.43
C GLY A 68 45.12 34.35 -48.67
N ASP A 69 45.59 35.59 -48.47
CA ASP A 69 46.01 36.44 -49.59
C ASP A 69 47.12 35.76 -50.40
N PHE A 70 47.00 35.81 -51.73
CA PHE A 70 47.99 35.26 -52.64
C PHE A 70 48.32 36.26 -53.75
N VAL A 71 49.55 36.18 -54.26
CA VAL A 71 50.05 37.06 -55.32
C VAL A 71 50.16 36.28 -56.63
N THR A 72 49.57 36.81 -57.69
CA THR A 72 49.68 36.27 -59.05
C THR A 72 50.81 36.95 -59.82
N MET A 73 51.52 36.19 -60.65
CA MET A 73 52.55 36.72 -61.56
C MET A 73 52.21 36.28 -63.00
N PRO A 74 51.99 37.23 -63.93
CA PRO A 74 51.95 38.69 -63.73
C PRO A 74 50.74 39.15 -62.91
N SER A 75 50.84 40.29 -62.21
CA SER A 75 49.81 40.79 -61.27
C SER A 75 48.49 41.23 -61.91
N TYR A 76 48.48 41.45 -63.23
CA TYR A 76 47.28 41.80 -64.00
C TYR A 76 46.51 40.58 -64.52
N ALA A 77 46.96 39.37 -64.23
CA ALA A 77 46.30 38.15 -64.67
C ALA A 77 44.98 37.95 -63.92
N LYS A 78 44.03 37.27 -64.57
CA LYS A 78 42.80 36.81 -63.91
C LYS A 78 43.16 35.83 -62.78
N ASP A 79 42.41 35.89 -61.68
CA ASP A 79 42.61 34.99 -60.55
C ASP A 79 42.56 33.51 -60.98
N PRO A 80 43.52 32.71 -60.51
CA PRO A 80 43.55 31.28 -60.79
C PRO A 80 42.38 30.59 -60.07
N ASP A 81 41.85 29.53 -60.69
CA ASP A 81 40.97 28.61 -59.99
C ASP A 81 41.81 27.75 -59.03
N LEU A 82 41.56 27.93 -57.73
CA LEU A 82 42.26 27.26 -56.64
C LEU A 82 41.25 26.41 -55.87
N GLN A 83 41.65 25.20 -55.48
CA GLN A 83 40.77 24.26 -54.78
C GLN A 83 41.50 23.62 -53.60
N PHE A 84 40.75 23.25 -52.58
CA PHE A 84 41.28 22.44 -51.48
C PHE A 84 41.16 20.96 -51.84
N ASN A 85 42.26 20.22 -51.73
CA ASN A 85 42.25 18.76 -51.89
C ASN A 85 42.94 18.10 -50.70
N ILE A 86 42.41 16.96 -50.29
CA ILE A 86 43.09 16.02 -49.39
C ILE A 86 44.18 15.35 -50.22
N LEU A 87 45.40 15.26 -49.67
CA LEU A 87 46.58 14.80 -50.40
C LEU A 87 46.90 13.32 -50.13
N ASP A 88 46.06 12.62 -49.38
CA ASP A 88 46.16 11.21 -49.08
C ASP A 88 44.81 10.50 -49.19
N ASP A 89 44.86 9.18 -49.36
CA ASP A 89 43.69 8.30 -49.50
C ASP A 89 43.30 7.64 -48.16
N SER A 90 43.69 8.24 -47.02
CA SER A 90 43.51 7.64 -45.69
C SER A 90 42.05 7.53 -45.25
N GLY A 91 41.16 8.31 -45.89
CA GLY A 91 39.76 8.44 -45.49
C GLY A 91 39.58 9.10 -44.12
N ILE A 92 40.59 9.83 -43.62
CA ILE A 92 40.56 10.54 -42.31
C ILE A 92 39.84 11.89 -42.42
N LEU A 93 39.93 12.54 -43.57
CA LEU A 93 39.32 13.84 -43.84
C LEU A 93 38.28 13.73 -44.94
N LYS A 94 37.34 14.66 -44.94
CA LYS A 94 36.38 14.88 -46.02
C LYS A 94 36.22 16.38 -46.25
N ILE A 95 36.17 16.80 -47.51
CA ILE A 95 35.83 18.18 -47.87
C ILE A 95 34.38 18.21 -48.35
N GLU A 96 33.57 18.99 -47.67
CA GLU A 96 32.17 19.28 -48.00
C GLU A 96 32.04 20.72 -48.52
N ASN A 97 31.08 20.98 -49.41
CA ASN A 97 30.77 22.32 -49.91
C ASN A 97 31.99 23.11 -50.43
N ASN A 98 32.98 22.42 -51.00
CA ASN A 98 34.25 22.92 -51.53
C ASN A 98 35.22 23.57 -50.52
N ASN A 99 34.80 23.92 -49.31
CA ASN A 99 35.63 24.61 -48.33
C ASN A 99 35.42 24.17 -46.87
N GLN A 100 34.50 23.27 -46.56
CA GLN A 100 34.31 22.74 -45.21
C GLN A 100 35.10 21.45 -45.05
N LEU A 101 36.00 21.40 -44.08
CA LEU A 101 36.80 20.23 -43.77
C LEU A 101 36.23 19.54 -42.54
N VAL A 102 35.93 18.24 -42.67
CA VAL A 102 35.42 17.40 -41.58
C VAL A 102 36.42 16.27 -41.35
N GLY A 103 36.80 16.05 -40.08
CA GLY A 103 37.51 14.84 -39.69
C GLY A 103 36.52 13.70 -39.51
N VAL A 104 36.63 12.63 -40.31
CA VAL A 104 35.70 11.48 -40.28
C VAL A 104 36.29 10.27 -39.58
N LYS A 105 37.59 10.27 -39.28
CA LYS A 105 38.28 9.22 -38.53
C LYS A 105 39.46 9.80 -37.77
N GLU A 106 39.78 9.28 -36.59
CA GLU A 106 40.99 9.68 -35.86
C GLU A 106 42.27 9.34 -36.64
N GLY A 107 43.26 10.24 -36.58
CA GLY A 107 44.58 10.01 -37.18
C GLY A 107 45.23 11.26 -37.76
N TYR A 108 46.18 11.06 -38.66
CA TYR A 108 46.92 12.12 -39.36
C TYR A 108 46.64 12.05 -40.86
N SER A 109 46.36 13.21 -41.45
CA SER A 109 46.15 13.39 -42.88
C SER A 109 46.74 14.75 -43.30
N SER A 110 46.63 15.11 -44.58
CA SER A 110 47.13 16.37 -45.09
C SER A 110 46.21 16.96 -46.14
N ILE A 111 46.13 18.28 -46.12
CA ILE A 111 45.35 19.06 -47.07
C ILE A 111 46.24 20.05 -47.77
N GLY A 112 45.97 20.26 -49.05
CA GLY A 112 46.70 21.22 -49.87
C GLY A 112 45.79 22.14 -50.65
N VAL A 113 46.32 23.33 -50.97
CA VAL A 113 45.73 24.18 -52.01
C VAL A 113 46.33 23.77 -53.34
N MET A 114 45.46 23.39 -54.25
CA MET A 114 45.80 22.89 -55.57
C MET A 114 45.51 23.94 -56.63
N LYS A 115 46.40 24.00 -57.62
CA LYS A 115 46.12 24.62 -58.92
C LYS A 115 46.32 23.56 -60.00
N GLY A 116 45.22 22.98 -60.47
CA GLY A 116 45.28 21.76 -61.28
C GLY A 116 45.97 20.63 -60.49
N SER A 117 46.98 19.99 -61.06
CA SER A 117 47.75 18.93 -60.39
C SER A 117 48.89 19.42 -59.48
N ARG A 118 49.14 20.74 -59.41
CA ARG A 118 50.24 21.30 -58.62
C ARG A 118 49.77 21.67 -57.22
N VAL A 119 50.43 21.10 -56.21
CA VAL A 119 50.32 21.52 -54.81
C VAL A 119 51.04 22.88 -54.64
N LEU A 120 50.31 23.90 -54.19
CA LEU A 120 50.85 25.23 -53.91
C LEU A 120 51.27 25.39 -52.45
N LYS A 121 50.50 24.79 -51.55
CA LYS A 121 50.72 24.77 -50.10
C LYS A 121 50.14 23.48 -49.55
N GLN A 122 50.80 22.91 -48.54
CA GLN A 122 50.35 21.74 -47.81
C GLN A 122 50.38 22.06 -46.30
N VAL A 123 49.42 21.51 -45.57
CA VAL A 123 49.38 21.53 -44.11
C VAL A 123 48.98 20.16 -43.58
N ALA A 124 49.61 19.73 -42.49
CA ALA A 124 49.24 18.51 -41.80
C ALA A 124 47.98 18.75 -40.94
N VAL A 125 47.11 17.76 -40.89
CA VAL A 125 45.89 17.78 -40.08
C VAL A 125 45.86 16.55 -39.20
N ARG A 126 45.62 16.73 -37.90
CA ARG A 126 45.41 15.64 -36.95
C ARG A 126 43.95 15.67 -36.51
N VAL A 127 43.23 14.57 -36.67
CA VAL A 127 41.88 14.41 -36.16
C VAL A 127 41.95 13.66 -34.83
N ILE A 128 41.32 14.19 -33.79
CA ILE A 128 41.26 13.61 -32.45
C ILE A 128 39.80 13.57 -32.00
N ASP A 129 39.38 12.48 -31.37
CA ASP A 129 38.15 12.42 -30.59
C ASP A 129 38.49 12.40 -29.08
N PRO A 130 38.38 13.54 -28.36
CA PRO A 130 38.76 13.61 -26.94
C PRO A 130 37.97 12.61 -26.09
N SER A 131 38.64 11.76 -25.30
CA SER A 131 37.95 10.86 -24.37
C SER A 131 37.56 11.60 -23.08
N VAL A 132 36.41 11.26 -22.49
CA VAL A 132 35.96 11.84 -21.22
C VAL A 132 36.61 11.07 -20.08
N GLU A 133 37.53 11.69 -19.36
CA GLU A 133 38.19 11.10 -18.20
C GLU A 133 37.29 11.10 -16.96
N SER A 134 36.50 12.15 -16.78
CA SER A 134 35.62 12.33 -15.63
C SER A 134 34.43 13.21 -15.98
N LEU A 135 33.25 12.77 -15.53
CA LEU A 135 32.03 13.55 -15.49
C LEU A 135 31.71 13.82 -14.02
N ILE A 136 31.43 15.06 -13.67
CA ILE A 136 30.98 15.43 -12.32
C ILE A 136 29.67 16.16 -12.48
N VAL A 137 28.65 15.76 -11.73
CA VAL A 137 27.30 16.31 -11.80
C VAL A 137 26.90 16.85 -10.45
N SER A 138 26.27 18.02 -10.44
CA SER A 138 25.77 18.65 -9.23
C SER A 138 24.47 19.39 -9.48
N VAL A 139 23.67 19.51 -8.43
CA VAL A 139 22.49 20.39 -8.40
C VAL A 139 22.76 21.58 -7.48
N ASP A 140 22.25 22.76 -7.85
CA ASP A 140 22.48 23.98 -7.08
C ASP A 140 21.80 23.98 -5.70
N ARG A 141 20.65 23.30 -5.59
CA ARG A 141 19.84 23.21 -4.38
C ARG A 141 19.37 21.77 -4.15
N GLU A 142 19.15 21.43 -2.89
CA GLU A 142 18.56 20.16 -2.51
C GLU A 142 17.11 20.06 -3.02
N LEU A 143 16.78 18.95 -3.68
CA LEU A 143 15.42 18.58 -4.05
C LEU A 143 14.88 17.63 -2.99
N LYS A 144 13.91 18.08 -2.20
CA LYS A 144 13.34 17.26 -1.13
C LYS A 144 11.83 17.12 -1.24
N TYR A 145 11.14 18.16 -1.71
CA TYR A 145 9.70 18.20 -1.76
C TYR A 145 9.15 18.37 -3.17
N VAL A 146 7.92 17.91 -3.38
CA VAL A 146 7.16 18.24 -4.59
C VAL A 146 7.08 19.76 -4.77
N ASP A 147 7.17 20.21 -6.01
CA ASP A 147 7.32 21.59 -6.49
C ASP A 147 8.69 22.24 -6.21
N ASP A 148 9.64 21.55 -5.57
CA ASP A 148 11.01 22.03 -5.54
C ASP A 148 11.61 21.95 -6.95
N ALA A 149 12.39 22.98 -7.31
CA ALA A 149 13.09 23.06 -8.57
C ALA A 149 14.53 23.56 -8.38
N THR A 150 15.45 23.01 -9.17
CA THR A 150 16.87 23.37 -9.15
C THR A 150 17.48 23.28 -10.54
N THR A 151 18.57 24.00 -10.77
CA THR A 151 19.42 23.78 -11.94
C THR A 151 20.31 22.58 -11.71
N ILE A 152 20.55 21.80 -12.77
CA ILE A 152 21.62 20.81 -12.86
C ILE A 152 22.80 21.39 -13.63
N SER A 153 24.01 21.09 -13.17
CA SER A 153 25.26 21.46 -13.84
C SER A 153 26.21 20.28 -13.89
N SER A 154 27.05 20.24 -14.93
CA SER A 154 28.08 19.22 -15.08
C SER A 154 29.42 19.80 -15.47
N ILE A 155 30.48 19.17 -14.97
CA ILE A 155 31.87 19.45 -15.33
C ILE A 155 32.42 18.23 -16.05
N VAL A 156 32.81 18.42 -17.32
CA VAL A 156 33.43 17.39 -18.15
C VAL A 156 34.94 17.62 -18.19
N LYS A 157 35.72 16.61 -17.79
CA LYS A 157 37.17 16.59 -17.95
C LYS A 157 37.53 15.62 -19.08
N GLU A 158 38.24 16.13 -20.07
CA GLU A 158 38.68 15.37 -21.24
C GLU A 158 40.20 15.22 -21.24
N ASP A 159 40.69 14.15 -21.86
CA ASP A 159 42.13 13.90 -22.07
C ASP A 159 42.81 14.97 -22.94
N TYR A 160 42.05 15.61 -23.85
CA TYR A 160 42.50 16.68 -24.72
C TYR A 160 41.77 17.98 -24.42
N THR A 161 42.39 18.84 -23.62
CA THR A 161 41.73 20.04 -23.08
C THR A 161 41.79 21.28 -23.96
N LYS A 162 42.53 21.25 -25.09
CA LYS A 162 42.84 22.45 -25.89
C LYS A 162 41.70 22.93 -26.79
N PHE A 163 40.68 22.11 -27.04
CA PHE A 163 39.46 22.53 -27.70
C PHE A 163 38.66 23.49 -26.80
N LYS A 164 38.00 24.46 -27.42
CA LYS A 164 37.13 25.42 -26.74
C LYS A 164 35.85 24.75 -26.27
N GLU A 165 35.26 23.90 -27.11
CA GLU A 165 34.00 23.21 -26.82
C GLU A 165 34.24 21.81 -26.27
N LYS A 166 33.62 21.53 -25.12
CA LYS A 166 33.67 20.22 -24.46
C LYS A 166 32.59 19.30 -25.00
N SER A 167 32.76 18.00 -24.75
CA SER A 167 31.74 16.98 -25.01
C SER A 167 30.42 17.36 -24.35
N GLN A 168 29.32 17.19 -25.08
CA GLN A 168 27.98 17.48 -24.58
C GLN A 168 27.58 16.49 -23.49
N VAL A 169 26.69 16.93 -22.59
CA VAL A 169 26.12 16.12 -21.52
C VAL A 169 24.61 16.07 -21.72
N THR A 170 24.05 14.87 -21.65
CA THR A 170 22.60 14.66 -21.69
C THR A 170 22.12 14.20 -20.32
N TYR A 171 20.96 14.69 -19.88
CA TYR A 171 20.35 14.32 -18.61
C TYR A 171 19.04 13.57 -18.84
N GLU A 172 18.85 12.49 -18.11
CA GLU A 172 17.65 11.67 -18.12
C GLU A 172 17.18 11.43 -16.68
N SER A 173 15.87 11.32 -16.47
CA SER A 173 15.30 10.90 -15.19
C SER A 173 15.06 9.39 -15.21
N SER A 174 15.33 8.71 -14.10
CA SER A 174 14.92 7.31 -13.96
C SER A 174 13.42 7.15 -13.75
N ASN A 175 12.70 8.23 -13.39
CA ASN A 175 11.24 8.26 -13.28
C ASN A 175 10.68 9.68 -13.47
N ASP A 176 10.11 9.95 -14.64
CA ASP A 176 9.52 11.24 -15.01
C ASP A 176 8.27 11.63 -14.21
N GLU A 177 7.60 10.67 -13.54
CA GLU A 177 6.47 10.95 -12.65
C GLU A 177 6.90 11.53 -11.30
N VAL A 178 8.20 11.46 -10.97
CA VAL A 178 8.77 11.95 -9.71
C VAL A 178 9.70 13.14 -9.96
N LEU A 179 10.62 13.02 -10.91
CA LEU A 179 11.56 14.08 -11.31
C LEU A 179 11.42 14.31 -12.81
N ARG A 180 11.12 15.54 -13.20
CA ARG A 180 11.05 15.97 -14.60
C ARG A 180 12.23 16.89 -14.91
N ILE A 181 12.88 16.65 -16.04
CA ILE A 181 14.01 17.46 -16.49
C ILE A 181 13.59 18.18 -17.78
N GLU A 182 13.66 19.50 -17.76
CA GLU A 182 13.47 20.34 -18.95
C GLU A 182 14.66 21.26 -19.08
N ASP A 183 15.37 21.15 -20.21
CA ASP A 183 16.68 21.76 -20.43
C ASP A 183 17.67 21.38 -19.31
N ASN A 184 18.05 22.35 -18.47
CA ASN A 184 18.93 22.17 -17.32
C ASN A 184 18.20 22.39 -15.99
N ILE A 185 16.87 22.37 -15.99
CA ILE A 185 16.04 22.56 -14.80
C ILE A 185 15.39 21.23 -14.43
N VAL A 186 15.60 20.82 -13.19
CA VAL A 186 15.01 19.63 -12.61
C VAL A 186 13.91 20.06 -11.66
N THR A 187 12.71 19.53 -11.88
CA THR A 187 11.52 19.81 -11.05
C THR A 187 11.00 18.52 -10.42
N ALA A 188 10.77 18.55 -9.11
CA ALA A 188 10.13 17.48 -8.37
C ALA A 188 8.61 17.55 -8.57
N VAL A 189 8.04 16.61 -9.32
CA VAL A 189 6.62 16.63 -9.72
C VAL A 189 5.76 15.60 -8.98
N GLY A 190 6.38 14.60 -8.34
CA GLY A 190 5.68 13.55 -7.62
C GLY A 190 6.46 13.02 -6.42
N VAL A 191 5.76 12.32 -5.53
CA VAL A 191 6.35 11.69 -4.34
C VAL A 191 6.98 10.35 -4.72
N GLY A 192 8.22 10.11 -4.31
CA GLY A 192 8.89 8.84 -4.57
C GLY A 192 10.40 8.95 -4.67
N LYS A 193 11.02 7.85 -5.08
CA LYS A 193 12.46 7.79 -5.36
C LYS A 193 12.68 7.88 -6.86
N ALA A 194 13.63 8.72 -7.26
CA ALA A 194 14.07 8.86 -8.64
C ALA A 194 15.52 9.34 -8.65
N SER A 195 16.18 9.14 -9.77
CA SER A 195 17.57 9.53 -9.97
C SER A 195 17.69 10.35 -11.25
N ILE A 196 18.65 11.27 -11.26
CA ILE A 196 19.10 11.94 -12.47
C ILE A 196 20.32 11.20 -13.00
N ILE A 197 20.29 10.81 -14.26
CA ILE A 197 21.35 10.10 -14.96
C ILE A 197 21.95 11.08 -15.98
N ALA A 198 23.21 11.47 -15.76
CA ALA A 198 23.95 12.29 -16.72
C ALA A 198 24.88 11.42 -17.54
N LYS A 199 24.88 11.60 -18.86
CA LYS A 199 25.74 10.83 -19.78
C LYS A 199 26.59 11.77 -20.62
N SER A 200 27.86 11.43 -20.78
CA SER A 200 28.76 12.06 -21.73
C SER A 200 29.73 11.01 -22.28
N LYS A 201 29.59 10.70 -23.58
CA LYS A 201 30.29 9.57 -24.23
C LYS A 201 30.11 8.25 -23.47
N ASP A 202 31.20 7.64 -23.01
CA ASP A 202 31.23 6.38 -22.25
C ASP A 202 31.06 6.57 -20.74
N LYS A 203 30.92 7.81 -20.25
CA LYS A 203 30.76 8.10 -18.82
C LYS A 203 29.31 8.38 -18.46
N GLU A 204 28.95 7.86 -17.29
CA GLU A 204 27.64 8.01 -16.68
C GLU A 204 27.81 8.36 -15.20
N GLU A 205 27.00 9.28 -14.70
CA GLU A 205 26.93 9.66 -13.30
C GLU A 205 25.45 9.71 -12.86
N GLU A 206 25.17 9.21 -11.65
CA GLU A 206 23.82 9.09 -11.12
C GLU A 206 23.68 9.87 -9.79
N LEU A 207 22.65 10.72 -9.70
CA LEU A 207 22.25 11.42 -8.49
C LEU A 207 20.88 10.96 -8.02
N SER A 208 20.80 10.26 -6.88
CA SER A 208 19.53 9.73 -6.35
C SER A 208 18.85 10.71 -5.38
N PHE A 209 17.52 10.81 -5.50
CA PHE A 209 16.66 11.65 -4.67
C PHE A 209 15.47 10.86 -4.11
N ASN A 210 14.97 11.31 -2.96
CA ASN A 210 13.73 10.83 -2.35
C ASN A 210 12.82 12.03 -2.07
N ILE A 211 11.84 12.22 -2.95
CA ILE A 211 10.92 13.35 -2.92
C ILE A 211 9.73 13.02 -2.01
N GLU A 212 9.44 13.94 -1.10
CA GLU A 212 8.34 13.84 -0.13
C GLU A 212 7.27 14.92 -0.38
N ALA A 213 6.04 14.71 0.08
CA ALA A 213 5.04 15.77 0.12
C ALA A 213 5.32 16.73 1.29
N ARG A 214 5.11 18.04 1.11
CA ARG A 214 5.07 18.97 2.25
C ARG A 214 3.79 18.74 3.04
N ILE A 215 3.89 18.75 4.36
CA ILE A 215 2.72 18.66 5.24
C ILE A 215 2.24 20.07 5.55
N ASP A 216 0.97 20.32 5.23
CA ASP A 216 0.29 21.56 5.56
C ASP A 216 -0.21 21.51 7.01
N SER A 217 -1.01 20.48 7.33
CA SER A 217 -1.60 20.28 8.65
C SER A 217 -1.75 18.80 9.04
N ILE A 218 -1.87 18.55 10.35
CA ILE A 218 -2.22 17.27 10.96
C ILE A 218 -3.48 17.52 11.79
N GLU A 219 -4.62 16.99 11.34
CA GLU A 219 -5.93 17.22 11.94
C GLU A 219 -6.38 16.00 12.76
N ILE A 220 -6.61 16.22 14.05
CA ILE A 220 -7.15 15.24 15.00
C ILE A 220 -7.62 16.01 16.24
N SER A 221 -8.58 15.47 16.98
CA SER A 221 -9.05 16.06 18.25
C SER A 221 -7.89 16.25 19.24
N ASP A 222 -7.87 17.40 19.90
CA ASP A 222 -6.84 17.74 20.90
C ASP A 222 -6.92 16.84 22.15
N VAL A 223 -8.12 16.38 22.50
CA VAL A 223 -8.38 15.48 23.62
C VAL A 223 -9.15 14.27 23.12
N ILE A 224 -8.69 13.07 23.50
CA ILE A 224 -9.31 11.80 23.13
C ILE A 224 -9.51 10.99 24.41
N GLU A 225 -10.75 10.60 24.67
CA GLU A 225 -11.09 9.71 25.78
C GLU A 225 -10.98 8.24 25.37
N VAL A 226 -10.44 7.43 26.28
CA VAL A 226 -10.27 5.98 26.19
C VAL A 226 -10.67 5.37 27.52
N GLU A 227 -11.49 4.32 27.52
CA GLU A 227 -11.87 3.61 28.75
C GLU A 227 -10.74 2.67 29.23
N LEU A 228 -10.74 2.30 30.51
CA LEU A 228 -9.83 1.28 31.03
C LEU A 228 -9.93 -0.03 30.23
N LYS A 229 -8.78 -0.59 29.87
CA LYS A 229 -8.59 -1.78 29.03
C LYS A 229 -9.11 -1.63 27.58
N GLN A 230 -9.66 -0.47 27.20
CA GLN A 230 -10.08 -0.21 25.82
C GLN A 230 -8.86 0.10 24.94
N SER A 231 -8.87 -0.46 23.73
CA SER A 231 -7.92 -0.13 22.67
C SER A 231 -8.55 0.81 21.65
N LYS A 232 -7.83 1.87 21.27
CA LYS A 232 -8.29 2.88 20.31
C LYS A 232 -7.15 3.29 19.39
N LYS A 233 -7.38 3.26 18.08
CA LYS A 233 -6.39 3.69 17.08
C LYS A 233 -6.51 5.18 16.79
N LEU A 234 -5.41 5.91 16.93
CA LEU A 234 -5.33 7.30 16.49
C LEU A 234 -5.37 7.35 14.96
N ARG A 235 -6.30 8.15 14.41
CA ARG A 235 -6.49 8.32 12.97
C ARG A 235 -6.39 9.81 12.60
N PRO A 236 -5.18 10.40 12.64
CA PRO A 236 -5.02 11.78 12.21
C PRO A 236 -5.26 11.90 10.71
N ASN A 237 -5.98 12.95 10.31
CA ASN A 237 -6.14 13.35 8.91
C ASN A 237 -4.94 14.23 8.50
N ILE A 238 -4.14 13.78 7.55
CA ILE A 238 -2.92 14.47 7.11
C ILE A 238 -3.22 15.25 5.83
N ILE A 239 -3.04 16.57 5.88
CA ILE A 239 -3.22 17.43 4.70
C ILE A 239 -1.85 17.77 4.11
N THR A 240 -1.68 17.47 2.82
CA THR A 240 -0.47 17.74 2.05
C THR A 240 -0.60 19.01 1.22
N SER A 241 0.55 19.62 0.89
CA SER A 241 0.68 20.69 -0.10
C SER A 241 1.78 20.33 -1.10
N PRO A 242 1.47 20.07 -2.38
CA PRO A 242 0.14 19.99 -3.00
C PRO A 242 -0.81 18.99 -2.36
N LYS A 243 -2.13 19.21 -2.53
CA LYS A 243 -3.18 18.38 -1.93
C LYS A 243 -3.21 16.98 -2.54
N ASN A 244 -3.68 16.01 -1.75
CA ASN A 244 -3.90 14.62 -2.15
C ASN A 244 -2.63 13.84 -2.54
N LEU A 245 -1.46 14.33 -2.15
CA LEU A 245 -0.21 13.57 -2.29
C LEU A 245 -0.06 12.57 -1.15
N ALA A 246 0.67 11.47 -1.42
CA ALA A 246 1.07 10.52 -0.41
C ALA A 246 1.98 11.20 0.64
N HIS A 247 1.56 11.16 1.90
CA HIS A 247 2.34 11.75 2.99
C HIS A 247 3.42 10.78 3.51
N PRO A 248 4.50 11.26 4.11
CA PRO A 248 5.48 10.42 4.80
C PRO A 248 4.85 9.63 5.95
N LYS A 249 5.54 8.59 6.41
CA LYS A 249 5.07 7.75 7.53
C LYS A 249 4.83 8.59 8.79
N VAL A 250 3.63 8.46 9.36
CA VAL A 250 3.27 9.08 10.64
C VAL A 250 3.96 8.33 11.78
N LYS A 251 4.50 9.07 12.75
CA LYS A 251 5.15 8.53 13.95
C LYS A 251 4.45 9.05 15.20
N TYR A 252 4.40 8.20 16.21
CA TYR A 252 3.76 8.48 17.50
C TYR A 252 4.78 8.29 18.60
N ASN A 253 4.86 9.24 19.53
CA ASN A 253 5.72 9.13 20.70
C ASN A 253 5.05 9.78 21.90
N TYR A 254 5.35 9.29 23.11
CA TYR A 254 5.07 10.05 24.32
C TYR A 254 5.80 11.38 24.29
N LEU A 255 5.09 12.46 24.61
CA LEU A 255 5.70 13.77 24.80
C LEU A 255 6.44 13.83 26.13
N ASP A 256 5.82 13.26 27.17
CA ASP A 256 6.31 13.31 28.54
C ASP A 256 7.20 12.10 28.87
N LYS A 257 8.32 12.39 29.55
CA LYS A 257 9.20 11.37 30.14
C LYS A 257 8.67 10.99 31.52
N LYS A 258 7.77 10.02 31.56
CA LYS A 258 7.38 9.30 32.79
C LYS A 258 8.04 7.92 32.79
N GLU A 259 7.88 7.14 33.86
CA GLU A 259 8.19 5.70 33.84
C GLU A 259 7.01 4.87 33.28
N PRO A 260 7.20 3.64 32.78
CA PRO A 260 6.09 2.79 32.31
C PRO A 260 5.03 2.58 33.40
N ILE A 261 5.48 2.42 34.65
CA ILE A 261 4.62 2.34 35.83
C ILE A 261 3.99 3.68 36.23
N GLU A 262 4.10 4.74 35.44
CA GLU A 262 3.38 6.01 35.64
C GLU A 262 2.48 6.39 34.46
N ARG A 263 2.50 5.64 33.35
CA ARG A 263 1.67 5.92 32.17
C ARG A 263 0.20 5.57 32.36
N ALA A 264 -0.68 6.49 31.96
CA ALA A 264 -2.12 6.27 31.84
C ALA A 264 -2.46 5.34 30.68
N VAL A 265 -1.68 5.42 29.59
CA VAL A 265 -1.89 4.63 28.37
C VAL A 265 -0.66 3.81 28.00
N ASP A 266 -0.87 2.68 27.32
CA ASP A 266 0.16 2.06 26.49
C ASP A 266 0.02 2.53 25.04
N LEU A 267 1.13 2.63 24.29
CA LEU A 267 1.17 3.20 22.94
C LEU A 267 2.00 2.31 22.03
N ASP A 268 1.35 1.77 21.01
CA ASP A 268 2.02 1.03 19.94
C ASP A 268 2.56 1.98 18.85
N LYS A 269 3.55 1.49 18.08
CA LYS A 269 4.22 2.19 16.99
C LYS A 269 3.25 2.59 15.87
N ASP A 270 2.12 1.92 15.74
CA ASP A 270 1.11 2.19 14.72
C ASP A 270 0.09 3.28 15.13
N GLY A 271 0.23 3.82 16.33
CA GLY A 271 -0.68 4.83 16.90
C GLY A 271 -1.88 4.26 17.64
N THR A 272 -1.90 2.96 17.93
CA THR A 272 -2.90 2.35 18.82
C THR A 272 -2.57 2.64 20.27
N VAL A 273 -3.55 3.15 21.02
CA VAL A 273 -3.45 3.43 22.45
C VAL A 273 -4.36 2.49 23.24
N VAL A 274 -3.88 2.03 24.39
CA VAL A 274 -4.65 1.18 25.33
C VAL A 274 -4.71 1.87 26.68
N GLY A 275 -5.90 2.05 27.25
CA GLY A 275 -6.06 2.61 28.59
C GLY A 275 -5.61 1.61 29.66
N ILE A 276 -4.57 1.92 30.44
CA ILE A 276 -4.03 1.02 31.47
C ILE A 276 -4.39 1.46 32.89
N ARG A 277 -4.53 2.77 33.14
CA ARG A 277 -5.02 3.33 34.41
C ARG A 277 -5.65 4.69 34.19
N LEU A 278 -6.41 5.17 35.18
CA LEU A 278 -6.94 6.53 35.17
C LEU A 278 -5.83 7.58 35.16
N GLY A 279 -6.01 8.60 34.33
CA GLY A 279 -5.05 9.69 34.18
C GLY A 279 -4.97 10.19 32.74
N GLU A 280 -3.93 10.98 32.47
CA GLU A 280 -3.73 11.59 31.16
C GLU A 280 -2.28 11.42 30.69
N ASP A 281 -2.11 11.15 29.40
CA ASP A 281 -0.82 11.14 28.72
C ASP A 281 -0.90 11.94 27.43
N ARG A 282 0.18 12.66 27.12
CA ARG A 282 0.30 13.44 25.89
C ARG A 282 1.11 12.69 24.85
N ILE A 283 0.55 12.57 23.66
CA ILE A 283 1.16 11.89 22.53
C ILE A 283 1.50 12.92 21.46
N LYS A 284 2.75 12.93 21.04
CA LYS A 284 3.26 13.69 19.92
C LYS A 284 3.16 12.86 18.65
N ILE A 285 2.37 13.36 17.71
CA ILE A 285 2.19 12.83 16.35
C ILE A 285 3.08 13.65 15.42
N THR A 286 3.97 13.01 14.67
CA THR A 286 4.82 13.68 13.68
C THR A 286 4.63 13.08 12.29
N CYS A 287 4.60 13.94 11.28
CA CYS A 287 4.55 13.55 9.87
C CYS A 287 5.35 14.59 9.06
N GLY A 288 6.37 14.14 8.34
CA GLY A 288 7.28 15.02 7.61
C GLY A 288 7.89 16.10 8.52
N ASN A 289 7.66 17.36 8.17
CA ASN A 289 8.14 18.55 8.88
C ASN A 289 7.14 19.14 9.89
N LYS A 290 6.03 18.46 10.18
CA LYS A 290 4.97 18.93 11.08
C LYS A 290 4.76 18.00 12.27
N GLU A 291 4.23 18.57 13.34
CA GLU A 291 3.88 17.87 14.56
C GLU A 291 2.55 18.36 15.14
N LYS A 292 1.84 17.46 15.82
CA LYS A 292 0.62 17.72 16.58
C LYS A 292 0.69 16.99 17.91
N ILE A 293 0.26 17.63 18.97
CA ILE A 293 0.17 17.02 20.31
C ILE A 293 -1.30 16.75 20.60
N VAL A 294 -1.59 15.55 21.10
CA VAL A 294 -2.92 15.14 21.56
C VAL A 294 -2.82 14.65 23.01
N THR A 295 -3.83 14.96 23.81
CA THR A 295 -3.96 14.44 25.18
C THR A 295 -4.91 13.26 25.17
N ILE A 296 -4.44 12.09 25.61
CA ILE A 296 -5.27 10.91 25.82
C ILE A 296 -5.67 10.88 27.29
N LYS A 297 -6.98 10.88 27.54
CA LYS A 297 -7.55 10.83 28.88
C LYS A 297 -8.18 9.47 29.11
N VAL A 298 -7.71 8.78 30.13
CA VAL A 298 -8.23 7.46 30.50
C VAL A 298 -9.29 7.61 31.57
N VAL A 299 -10.49 7.17 31.23
CA VAL A 299 -11.69 7.23 32.07
C VAL A 299 -12.08 5.83 32.52
N GLU A 300 -12.89 5.74 33.57
CA GLU A 300 -13.44 4.45 34.00
C GLU A 300 -14.33 3.84 32.92
N ASN A 301 -14.33 2.51 32.84
CA ASN A 301 -15.21 1.79 31.93
C ASN A 301 -16.67 2.10 32.31
N SER A 302 -17.45 2.59 31.35
CA SER A 302 -18.83 2.94 31.62
C SER A 302 -19.70 1.72 31.91
N ILE A 303 -19.34 0.51 31.43
CA ILE A 303 -20.03 -0.80 31.56
C ILE A 303 -21.55 -0.82 31.29
N THR A 304 -22.18 0.34 31.01
CA THR A 304 -23.60 0.53 30.75
C THR A 304 -24.09 -0.23 29.50
N SER A 305 -23.20 -0.50 28.54
CA SER A 305 -23.54 -1.23 27.32
C SER A 305 -23.55 -2.75 27.47
N GLN A 306 -23.03 -3.30 28.57
CA GLN A 306 -23.07 -4.74 28.85
C GLN A 306 -24.48 -5.17 29.26
N GLY A 307 -24.88 -6.39 28.89
CA GLY A 307 -26.15 -6.99 29.31
C GLY A 307 -25.92 -8.00 30.43
N ILE A 308 -26.92 -8.17 31.29
CA ILE A 308 -26.93 -9.24 32.29
C ILE A 308 -27.23 -10.57 31.58
N GLU A 309 -26.30 -11.52 31.65
CA GLU A 309 -26.40 -12.81 30.97
C GLU A 309 -26.78 -13.95 31.93
N ASN A 310 -27.24 -15.06 31.35
CA ASN A 310 -27.57 -16.32 32.04
C ASN A 310 -28.51 -16.16 33.25
N ILE A 311 -29.50 -15.28 33.12
CA ILE A 311 -30.58 -15.17 34.09
C ILE A 311 -31.40 -16.47 34.11
N ASN A 312 -31.55 -17.05 35.30
CA ASN A 312 -32.39 -18.21 35.56
C ASN A 312 -33.32 -17.88 36.74
N ALA A 313 -34.60 -18.19 36.63
CA ALA A 313 -35.52 -18.13 37.75
C ALA A 313 -36.47 -19.32 37.77
N ASP A 314 -36.63 -19.90 38.95
CA ASP A 314 -37.57 -20.98 39.27
C ASP A 314 -38.46 -20.55 40.44
N PHE A 315 -39.65 -21.13 40.57
CA PHE A 315 -40.55 -20.78 41.66
C PHE A 315 -41.22 -21.98 42.32
N GLU A 316 -41.55 -21.82 43.59
CA GLU A 316 -42.41 -22.70 44.38
C GLU A 316 -43.56 -21.89 44.97
N ILE A 317 -44.72 -22.52 45.21
CA ILE A 317 -45.87 -21.88 45.86
C ILE A 317 -46.16 -22.62 47.15
N ILE A 318 -46.07 -21.90 48.28
CA ILE A 318 -46.35 -22.41 49.62
C ILE A 318 -47.28 -21.40 50.30
N ASP A 319 -48.45 -21.85 50.78
CA ASP A 319 -49.40 -21.02 51.54
C ASP A 319 -49.76 -19.67 50.87
N ASN A 320 -50.10 -19.68 49.58
CA ASN A 320 -50.37 -18.49 48.74
C ASN A 320 -49.20 -17.50 48.59
N ILE A 321 -47.98 -17.93 48.90
CA ILE A 321 -46.76 -17.17 48.63
C ILE A 321 -45.99 -17.87 47.51
N MET A 322 -45.78 -17.14 46.42
CA MET A 322 -44.89 -17.56 45.33
C MET A 322 -43.46 -17.15 45.68
N ARG A 323 -42.62 -18.13 45.99
CA ARG A 323 -41.19 -17.93 46.23
C ARG A 323 -40.43 -18.18 44.95
N ILE A 324 -39.78 -17.15 44.42
CA ILE A 324 -39.00 -17.17 43.19
C ILE A 324 -37.52 -17.15 43.56
N ASN A 325 -36.79 -18.21 43.22
CA ASN A 325 -35.34 -18.27 43.29
C ASN A 325 -34.79 -17.75 41.97
N ILE A 326 -33.97 -16.69 41.99
CA ILE A 326 -33.43 -16.06 40.79
C ILE A 326 -31.91 -15.98 40.88
N SER A 327 -31.23 -16.25 39.76
CA SER A 327 -29.79 -16.17 39.64
C SER A 327 -29.34 -15.61 38.29
N TRP A 328 -28.18 -14.95 38.25
CA TRP A 328 -27.58 -14.40 37.02
C TRP A 328 -26.06 -14.25 37.15
N ASP A 329 -25.38 -14.01 36.03
CA ASP A 329 -23.92 -13.84 36.04
C ASP A 329 -23.49 -12.49 36.62
N TYR A 330 -22.47 -12.51 37.47
CA TYR A 330 -21.89 -11.31 38.06
C TYR A 330 -21.01 -10.58 37.04
N ILE A 331 -21.26 -9.28 36.87
CA ILE A 331 -20.41 -8.39 36.06
C ILE A 331 -19.39 -7.71 36.97
N GLU A 332 -18.10 -7.89 36.68
CA GLU A 332 -17.01 -7.25 37.42
C GLU A 332 -17.17 -5.72 37.43
N GLY A 333 -17.26 -5.14 38.63
CA GLY A 333 -17.44 -3.70 38.83
C GLY A 333 -18.88 -3.25 39.09
N ILE A 334 -19.84 -4.18 39.11
CA ILE A 334 -21.24 -3.90 39.45
C ILE A 334 -21.60 -4.54 40.78
N ASN A 335 -21.79 -3.71 41.81
CA ASN A 335 -22.13 -4.17 43.15
C ASN A 335 -23.62 -4.05 43.47
N ASP A 336 -24.40 -3.34 42.66
CA ASP A 336 -25.82 -3.10 42.90
C ASP A 336 -26.62 -3.58 41.69
N TYR A 337 -27.69 -4.36 41.93
CA TYR A 337 -28.58 -4.87 40.90
C TYR A 337 -30.04 -4.54 41.26
N ASN A 338 -30.81 -4.08 40.28
CA ASN A 338 -32.24 -3.86 40.43
C ASN A 338 -33.01 -4.98 39.71
N ILE A 339 -33.93 -5.60 40.43
CA ILE A 339 -34.88 -6.56 39.87
C ILE A 339 -36.19 -5.85 39.59
N PHE A 340 -36.64 -5.95 38.36
CA PHE A 340 -37.90 -5.39 37.92
C PHE A 340 -38.89 -6.51 37.63
N LEU A 341 -40.13 -6.32 38.08
CA LEU A 341 -41.18 -7.31 37.98
C LEU A 341 -42.46 -6.68 37.44
N ARG A 342 -43.24 -7.47 36.71
CA ARG A 342 -44.58 -7.15 36.24
C ARG A 342 -45.48 -8.34 36.52
N ASN A 343 -46.56 -8.13 37.25
CA ASN A 343 -47.57 -9.15 37.48
C ASN A 343 -48.58 -9.14 36.32
N ASN A 344 -48.46 -10.09 35.40
CA ASN A 344 -49.34 -10.20 34.24
C ASN A 344 -50.74 -10.68 34.65
N SER A 345 -50.88 -11.42 35.75
CA SER A 345 -52.19 -11.84 36.28
C SER A 345 -53.05 -10.68 36.80
N LEU A 346 -52.44 -9.53 37.10
CA LEU A 346 -53.13 -8.32 37.57
C LEU A 346 -53.25 -7.23 36.50
N ASP A 347 -53.04 -7.57 35.22
CA ASP A 347 -53.06 -6.64 34.08
C ASP A 347 -52.11 -5.42 34.24
N GLU A 348 -50.98 -5.60 34.95
CA GLU A 348 -50.01 -4.53 35.12
C GLU A 348 -49.35 -4.15 33.79
N LYS A 349 -49.40 -2.87 33.43
CA LYS A 349 -48.88 -2.38 32.13
C LYS A 349 -47.37 -2.13 32.10
N GLN A 350 -46.73 -1.95 33.25
CA GLN A 350 -45.33 -1.54 33.35
C GLN A 350 -44.60 -2.39 34.39
N PHE A 351 -43.31 -2.63 34.13
CA PHE A 351 -42.42 -3.22 35.12
C PHE A 351 -42.15 -2.22 36.25
N LYS A 352 -42.14 -2.70 37.48
CA LYS A 352 -41.83 -1.92 38.69
C LYS A 352 -40.56 -2.49 39.33
N LYS A 353 -39.70 -1.62 39.87
CA LYS A 353 -38.56 -2.06 40.68
C LYS A 353 -39.11 -2.77 41.91
N TYR A 354 -38.76 -4.04 42.07
CA TYR A 354 -39.21 -4.89 43.17
C TYR A 354 -38.16 -4.95 44.28
N LEU A 355 -36.91 -5.27 43.91
CA LEU A 355 -35.83 -5.50 44.85
C LEU A 355 -34.53 -4.86 44.37
N GLU A 356 -33.72 -4.40 45.31
CA GLU A 356 -32.33 -3.99 45.11
C GLU A 356 -31.43 -5.02 45.80
N VAL A 357 -30.51 -5.60 45.06
CA VAL A 357 -29.57 -6.62 45.53
C VAL A 357 -28.18 -6.01 45.55
N LYS A 358 -27.57 -5.96 46.73
CA LYS A 358 -26.19 -5.51 46.93
C LYS A 358 -25.27 -6.70 47.05
N VAL A 359 -24.28 -6.78 46.18
CA VAL A 359 -23.34 -7.88 46.07
C VAL A 359 -21.99 -7.44 46.63
N ASN A 360 -21.46 -8.22 47.56
CA ASN A 360 -20.07 -8.09 47.99
C ASN A 360 -19.23 -9.10 47.17
N PRO A 361 -18.33 -8.65 46.27
CA PRO A 361 -17.58 -9.56 45.41
C PRO A 361 -16.74 -10.59 46.17
N ASN A 362 -16.33 -10.27 47.40
CA ASN A 362 -15.55 -11.17 48.26
C ASN A 362 -16.37 -12.38 48.76
N GLU A 363 -17.69 -12.31 48.73
CA GLU A 363 -18.60 -13.36 49.22
C GLU A 363 -19.00 -14.36 48.12
N LEU A 364 -18.65 -14.09 46.87
CA LEU A 364 -19.05 -14.90 45.71
C LEU A 364 -18.32 -16.25 45.58
N ASN A 365 -17.40 -16.59 46.50
CA ASN A 365 -16.76 -17.91 46.68
C ASN A 365 -16.47 -18.71 45.38
N GLY A 366 -15.99 -18.03 44.33
CA GLY A 366 -15.63 -18.63 43.04
C GLY A 366 -16.77 -18.99 42.09
N LYS A 367 -18.05 -18.75 42.44
CA LYS A 367 -19.21 -19.13 41.62
C LYS A 367 -19.66 -18.10 40.58
N ALA A 368 -19.08 -16.89 40.55
CA ALA A 368 -19.38 -15.82 39.57
C ALA A 368 -20.87 -15.58 39.26
N ARG A 369 -21.79 -15.99 40.15
CA ARG A 369 -23.24 -15.85 40.01
C ARG A 369 -23.82 -15.16 41.23
N VAL A 370 -24.74 -14.25 40.98
CA VAL A 370 -25.55 -13.57 41.99
C VAL A 370 -26.84 -14.37 42.14
N GLU A 371 -27.26 -14.62 43.38
CA GLU A 371 -28.47 -15.38 43.70
C GLU A 371 -29.30 -14.61 44.73
N THR A 372 -30.62 -14.59 44.57
CA THR A 372 -31.53 -14.05 45.57
C THR A 372 -32.91 -14.72 45.50
N ILE A 373 -33.72 -14.46 46.52
CA ILE A 373 -35.07 -15.02 46.66
C ILE A 373 -36.06 -13.86 46.73
N ILE A 374 -37.13 -13.96 45.95
CA ILE A 374 -38.26 -13.03 45.94
C ILE A 374 -39.49 -13.78 46.43
N GLU A 375 -40.21 -13.23 47.40
CA GLU A 375 -41.49 -13.76 47.86
C GLU A 375 -42.61 -12.82 47.44
N LEU A 376 -43.64 -13.35 46.78
CA LEU A 376 -44.81 -12.61 46.31
C LEU A 376 -46.08 -13.19 46.93
N ASP A 377 -46.90 -12.33 47.52
CA ASP A 377 -48.26 -12.70 47.90
C ASP A 377 -49.13 -12.82 46.64
N ILE A 378 -49.64 -14.02 46.39
CA ILE A 378 -50.52 -14.35 45.27
C ILE A 378 -51.93 -14.70 45.75
N THR A 379 -52.34 -14.22 46.92
CA THR A 379 -53.68 -14.45 47.48
C THR A 379 -54.76 -14.02 46.46
N GLY A 380 -55.61 -14.97 46.09
CA GLY A 380 -56.67 -14.76 45.10
C GLY A 380 -56.25 -14.93 43.64
N ILE A 381 -55.02 -15.33 43.36
CA ILE A 381 -54.50 -15.62 42.01
C ILE A 381 -54.24 -17.12 41.88
N GLU A 382 -55.10 -17.81 41.14
CA GLU A 382 -55.03 -19.27 40.94
C GLU A 382 -53.87 -19.66 40.00
N TYR A 383 -53.65 -18.87 38.94
CA TYR A 383 -52.60 -19.07 37.94
C TYR A 383 -51.71 -17.83 37.85
N PRO A 384 -50.73 -17.67 38.75
CA PRO A 384 -49.78 -16.55 38.68
C PRO A 384 -48.97 -16.58 37.37
N ASP A 385 -48.89 -15.43 36.72
CA ASP A 385 -48.10 -15.14 35.54
C ASP A 385 -47.29 -13.88 35.82
N ILE A 386 -45.99 -14.07 36.01
CA ILE A 386 -45.03 -13.06 36.44
C ILE A 386 -43.96 -12.93 35.37
N SER A 387 -43.61 -11.69 35.02
CA SER A 387 -42.44 -11.42 34.18
C SER A 387 -41.42 -10.60 34.93
N LEU A 388 -40.14 -10.94 34.80
CA LEU A 388 -39.06 -10.24 35.47
C LEU A 388 -37.80 -10.10 34.63
N TYR A 389 -37.00 -9.09 34.95
CA TYR A 389 -35.65 -8.89 34.42
C TYR A 389 -34.76 -8.22 35.46
N VAL A 390 -33.45 -8.27 35.23
CA VAL A 390 -32.43 -7.67 36.09
C VAL A 390 -31.63 -6.60 35.33
N GLU A 391 -31.31 -5.50 36.00
CA GLU A 391 -30.37 -4.47 35.53
C GLU A 391 -29.26 -4.28 36.56
N GLY A 392 -28.02 -4.20 36.11
CA GLY A 392 -26.90 -3.75 36.94
C GLY A 392 -26.91 -2.23 37.07
N ILE A 393 -26.57 -1.71 38.25
CA ILE A 393 -26.52 -0.28 38.52
C ILE A 393 -25.08 0.17 38.66
N THR A 394 -24.74 1.17 37.86
CA THR A 394 -23.39 1.75 37.81
C THR A 394 -23.49 3.24 38.11
N LYS A 395 -22.35 3.86 38.41
CA LYS A 395 -22.29 5.33 38.57
C LYS A 395 -22.63 6.13 37.31
N PHE A 396 -22.65 5.47 36.14
CA PHE A 396 -22.97 6.08 34.85
C PHE A 396 -24.42 5.83 34.41
N GLY A 397 -25.18 5.02 35.16
CA GLY A 397 -26.54 4.60 34.84
C GLY A 397 -26.70 3.07 34.85
N PRO A 398 -27.90 2.57 34.53
CA PRO A 398 -28.17 1.14 34.46
C PRO A 398 -27.44 0.50 33.27
N THR A 399 -27.12 -0.79 33.40
CA THR A 399 -26.68 -1.63 32.27
C THR A 399 -27.84 -1.91 31.31
N LYS A 400 -27.59 -2.60 30.20
CA LYS A 400 -28.68 -3.28 29.49
C LYS A 400 -29.30 -4.32 30.43
N ARG A 401 -30.63 -4.40 30.41
CA ARG A 401 -31.38 -5.44 31.13
C ARG A 401 -31.01 -6.84 30.65
N SER A 402 -31.23 -7.82 31.52
CA SER A 402 -31.23 -9.24 31.16
C SER A 402 -32.30 -9.56 30.13
N ASN A 403 -32.24 -10.78 29.59
CA ASN A 403 -33.39 -11.38 28.94
C ASN A 403 -34.59 -11.41 29.91
N LEU A 404 -35.79 -11.34 29.33
CA LEU A 404 -37.03 -11.37 30.08
C LEU A 404 -37.36 -12.81 30.48
N VAL A 405 -37.55 -13.05 31.77
CA VAL A 405 -38.00 -14.36 32.28
C VAL A 405 -39.50 -14.30 32.53
N HIS A 406 -40.21 -15.34 32.08
CA HIS A 406 -41.64 -15.51 32.27
C HIS A 406 -41.90 -16.72 33.17
N LEU A 407 -42.52 -16.49 34.31
CA LEU A 407 -42.86 -17.50 35.31
C LEU A 407 -44.38 -17.63 35.34
N LYS A 408 -44.89 -18.74 34.83
CA LYS A 408 -46.34 -18.98 34.76
C LYS A 408 -46.68 -20.31 35.40
N ARG A 409 -47.65 -20.29 36.32
CA ARG A 409 -48.29 -21.53 36.78
C ARG A 409 -49.32 -21.93 35.74
N GLU A 410 -49.13 -23.10 35.16
CA GLU A 410 -50.12 -23.71 34.29
C GLU A 410 -51.15 -24.49 35.13
N PRO A 411 -52.42 -24.59 34.68
CA PRO A 411 -53.37 -25.50 35.27
C PRO A 411 -52.83 -26.91 35.27
N GLU A 412 -52.86 -27.57 36.44
CA GLU A 412 -52.68 -29.01 36.52
C GLU A 412 -53.72 -29.64 35.59
N ALA A 413 -53.25 -30.43 34.63
CA ALA A 413 -54.13 -31.17 33.74
C ALA A 413 -55.10 -32.00 34.60
N PRO A 414 -56.41 -32.03 34.29
CA PRO A 414 -57.34 -32.89 35.01
C PRO A 414 -56.81 -34.33 34.96
N PRO A 415 -57.00 -35.13 36.02
CA PRO A 415 -56.62 -36.54 35.99
C PRO A 415 -57.32 -37.18 34.79
N GLU A 416 -56.53 -37.70 33.85
CA GLU A 416 -57.04 -38.30 32.62
C GLU A 416 -57.91 -39.51 32.98
N ASP A 417 -59.20 -39.43 32.60
CA ASP A 417 -60.12 -40.56 32.61
C ASP A 417 -59.55 -41.67 31.73
N GLU A 418 -59.48 -42.88 32.28
CA GLU A 418 -59.07 -44.09 31.58
C GLU A 418 -59.98 -44.35 30.37
N GLY A 419 -59.38 -44.34 29.18
CA GLY A 419 -59.91 -45.02 27.99
C GLY A 419 -60.26 -44.13 26.81
N GLU A 420 -59.25 -43.71 26.04
CA GLU A 420 -59.02 -44.17 24.65
C GLU A 420 -57.85 -43.37 24.01
N ASN A 421 -56.76 -44.10 23.72
CA ASN A 421 -55.57 -43.73 22.93
C ASN A 421 -54.81 -42.45 23.32
N THR A 422 -54.11 -42.47 24.46
CA THR A 422 -52.97 -41.59 24.69
C THR A 422 -51.81 -42.01 23.79
N PRO A 423 -51.42 -41.20 22.78
CA PRO A 423 -50.32 -41.58 21.91
C PRO A 423 -49.04 -41.77 22.71
N LEU A 424 -48.27 -42.81 22.39
CA LEU A 424 -46.94 -42.99 22.95
C LEU A 424 -46.02 -41.90 22.38
N VAL A 425 -45.58 -40.97 23.21
CA VAL A 425 -44.70 -39.85 22.83
C VAL A 425 -43.32 -40.09 23.43
N LEU A 426 -42.34 -40.26 22.55
CA LEU A 426 -40.93 -40.35 22.87
C LEU A 426 -40.29 -38.97 22.79
N SER A 427 -39.57 -38.62 23.85
CA SER A 427 -38.71 -37.44 23.93
C SER A 427 -37.33 -37.82 24.48
N GLY A 428 -36.33 -36.98 24.21
CA GLY A 428 -34.97 -37.23 24.65
C GLY A 428 -33.96 -36.35 23.96
N GLY A 429 -32.71 -36.43 24.43
CA GLY A 429 -31.62 -35.59 23.95
C GLY A 429 -30.25 -36.20 24.21
N ILE A 430 -29.27 -35.66 23.50
CA ILE A 430 -27.86 -36.04 23.63
C ILE A 430 -27.24 -35.18 24.72
N ASP A 431 -26.75 -35.81 25.78
CA ASP A 431 -25.86 -35.18 26.75
C ASP A 431 -24.42 -35.42 26.31
N SER A 432 -23.86 -34.40 25.65
CA SER A 432 -22.51 -34.47 25.08
C SER A 432 -21.41 -34.44 26.16
N GLU A 433 -21.69 -33.86 27.33
CA GLU A 433 -20.72 -33.78 28.44
C GLU A 433 -20.55 -35.16 29.11
N ASN A 434 -21.67 -35.87 29.30
CA ASN A 434 -21.68 -37.18 29.96
C ASN A 434 -21.64 -38.37 28.99
N LYS A 435 -21.59 -38.13 27.67
CA LYS A 435 -21.59 -39.14 26.59
C LYS A 435 -22.74 -40.14 26.67
N VAL A 436 -23.96 -39.64 26.90
CA VAL A 436 -25.17 -40.46 27.01
C VAL A 436 -26.34 -39.86 26.24
N ILE A 437 -27.27 -40.72 25.81
CA ILE A 437 -28.59 -40.33 25.31
C ILE A 437 -29.60 -40.62 26.41
N ASN A 438 -30.33 -39.60 26.86
CA ASN A 438 -31.40 -39.74 27.83
C ASN A 438 -32.74 -39.73 27.10
N LEU A 439 -33.52 -40.80 27.27
CA LEU A 439 -34.84 -40.96 26.67
C LEU A 439 -35.91 -41.07 27.74
N SER A 440 -37.05 -40.45 27.50
CA SER A 440 -38.25 -40.57 28.32
C SER A 440 -39.51 -40.58 27.46
N TRP A 441 -40.52 -41.31 27.91
CA TRP A 441 -41.83 -41.39 27.27
C TRP A 441 -42.95 -41.36 28.29
N ASN A 442 -44.18 -41.08 27.85
CA ASN A 442 -45.36 -41.23 28.69
C ASN A 442 -45.73 -42.71 28.83
N GLN A 443 -46.32 -43.08 29.97
CA GLN A 443 -46.86 -44.42 30.17
C GLN A 443 -48.13 -44.59 29.31
N VAL A 444 -48.24 -45.71 28.61
CA VAL A 444 -49.42 -46.08 27.82
C VAL A 444 -49.90 -47.47 28.28
N GLY A 445 -51.22 -47.69 28.32
CA GLY A 445 -51.80 -48.93 28.79
C GLY A 445 -51.80 -49.09 30.31
N ASN A 446 -51.98 -50.33 30.79
CA ASN A 446 -52.06 -50.64 32.22
C ASN A 446 -50.67 -50.87 32.86
N GLU A 447 -50.62 -51.11 34.18
CA GLU A 447 -49.39 -51.34 34.95
C GLU A 447 -48.57 -52.57 34.52
N ASN A 448 -49.13 -53.45 33.67
CA ASN A 448 -48.43 -54.61 33.10
C ASN A 448 -47.82 -54.34 31.72
N THR A 449 -47.92 -53.11 31.21
CA THR A 449 -47.32 -52.73 29.93
C THR A 449 -45.79 -52.74 30.03
N THR A 450 -45.15 -53.27 29.01
CA THR A 450 -43.69 -53.23 28.87
C THR A 450 -43.27 -52.53 27.59
N TYR A 451 -42.07 -51.94 27.58
CA TYR A 451 -41.56 -51.17 26.46
C TYR A 451 -40.33 -51.83 25.83
N SER A 452 -40.28 -51.73 24.51
CA SER A 452 -39.19 -52.20 23.66
C SER A 452 -38.58 -51.01 22.91
N VAL A 453 -37.29 -50.73 23.11
CA VAL A 453 -36.56 -49.62 22.48
C VAL A 453 -35.85 -50.11 21.23
N TYR A 454 -36.13 -49.45 20.10
CA TYR A 454 -35.53 -49.74 18.81
C TYR A 454 -34.64 -48.58 18.38
N ILE A 455 -33.42 -48.90 17.96
CA ILE A 455 -32.42 -47.93 17.51
C ILE A 455 -32.02 -48.26 16.08
N LYS A 456 -31.89 -47.24 15.25
CA LYS A 456 -31.28 -47.31 13.94
C LYS A 456 -30.09 -46.37 13.90
N ASP A 457 -28.89 -46.94 13.84
CA ASP A 457 -27.65 -46.17 13.79
C ASP A 457 -27.31 -45.84 12.33
N LYS A 458 -27.54 -44.58 11.94
CA LYS A 458 -27.29 -44.13 10.57
C LYS A 458 -25.80 -43.95 10.28
N GLU A 459 -24.95 -43.78 11.30
CA GLU A 459 -23.50 -43.70 11.10
C GLU A 459 -22.92 -45.04 10.64
N LYS A 460 -23.48 -46.14 11.13
CA LYS A 460 -23.06 -47.50 10.75
C LYS A 460 -23.70 -47.99 9.45
N GLY A 461 -24.47 -47.14 8.76
CA GLY A 461 -25.13 -47.47 7.49
C GLY A 461 -26.30 -48.44 7.64
N GLU A 462 -26.90 -48.54 8.82
CA GLU A 462 -28.01 -49.45 9.08
C GLU A 462 -29.28 -49.02 8.35
N THR A 463 -29.91 -49.96 7.65
CA THR A 463 -31.13 -49.71 6.87
C THR A 463 -32.42 -50.05 7.63
N ILE A 464 -32.32 -50.80 8.73
CA ILE A 464 -33.44 -51.25 9.58
C ILE A 464 -33.12 -51.00 11.05
N SER A 465 -34.14 -50.73 11.87
CA SER A 465 -33.97 -50.57 13.32
C SER A 465 -33.73 -51.93 14.00
N THR A 466 -32.79 -51.97 14.93
CA THR A 466 -32.51 -53.14 15.77
C THR A 466 -33.02 -52.91 17.19
N VAL A 467 -33.33 -54.00 17.88
CA VAL A 467 -33.78 -53.97 19.26
C VAL A 467 -32.59 -53.67 20.16
N TYR A 468 -32.64 -52.57 20.91
CA TYR A 468 -31.65 -52.25 21.92
C TYR A 468 -31.97 -52.94 23.26
N LYS A 469 -33.21 -52.85 23.71
CA LYS A 469 -33.67 -53.45 24.98
C LYS A 469 -35.19 -53.66 24.96
N GLN A 470 -35.67 -54.77 25.51
CA GLN A 470 -37.11 -55.12 25.58
C GLN A 470 -37.53 -55.42 27.02
N GLY A 471 -38.83 -55.38 27.26
CA GLY A 471 -39.42 -55.73 28.56
C GLY A 471 -39.20 -54.67 29.64
N ILE A 472 -38.93 -53.41 29.26
CA ILE A 472 -38.68 -52.31 30.19
C ILE A 472 -40.01 -51.93 30.86
N LYS A 473 -40.04 -51.76 32.18
CA LYS A 473 -41.25 -51.30 32.89
C LYS A 473 -41.21 -49.79 33.18
N GLU A 474 -40.01 -49.25 33.30
CA GLU A 474 -39.78 -47.82 33.47
C GLU A 474 -40.06 -47.06 32.17
N THR A 475 -40.40 -45.78 32.29
CA THR A 475 -40.67 -44.90 31.15
C THR A 475 -39.49 -44.01 30.76
N GLN A 476 -38.29 -44.40 31.21
CA GLN A 476 -37.04 -43.70 30.89
C GLN A 476 -35.89 -44.69 30.77
N ILE A 477 -34.93 -44.37 29.91
CA ILE A 477 -33.68 -45.13 29.77
C ILE A 477 -32.54 -44.21 29.36
N THR A 478 -31.35 -44.52 29.84
CA THR A 478 -30.10 -43.89 29.41
C THR A 478 -29.32 -44.89 28.56
N ILE A 479 -28.90 -44.45 27.37
CA ILE A 479 -28.11 -45.24 26.43
C ILE A 479 -26.70 -44.62 26.36
N PRO A 480 -25.62 -45.36 26.66
CA PRO A 480 -24.26 -44.85 26.49
C PRO A 480 -23.92 -44.66 25.01
N ILE A 481 -23.17 -43.59 24.71
CA ILE A 481 -22.70 -43.29 23.34
C ILE A 481 -21.29 -43.83 23.15
N ASP A 482 -21.14 -44.79 22.23
CA ASP A 482 -19.84 -45.31 21.80
C ASP A 482 -19.30 -44.48 20.62
N GLY A 483 -18.79 -43.27 20.87
CA GLY A 483 -18.24 -42.38 19.84
C GLY A 483 -18.27 -40.89 20.21
N ASP A 484 -17.80 -40.04 19.30
CA ASP A 484 -17.90 -38.57 19.41
C ASP A 484 -19.02 -37.98 18.52
N SER A 485 -19.53 -38.77 17.57
CA SER A 485 -20.64 -38.43 16.68
C SER A 485 -21.84 -39.36 16.90
N VAL A 486 -23.04 -38.80 16.77
CA VAL A 486 -24.33 -39.46 16.90
C VAL A 486 -25.18 -39.04 15.71
N ASP A 487 -25.74 -40.04 15.02
CA ASP A 487 -26.81 -39.87 14.03
C ASP A 487 -27.71 -41.11 14.13
N MET A 488 -28.75 -41.02 14.96
CA MET A 488 -29.61 -42.16 15.30
C MET A 488 -31.09 -41.81 15.15
N GLU A 489 -31.89 -42.79 14.74
CA GLU A 489 -33.34 -42.75 14.84
C GLU A 489 -33.80 -43.76 15.89
N ILE A 490 -34.58 -43.26 16.86
CA ILE A 490 -35.06 -44.08 17.97
C ILE A 490 -36.59 -44.07 17.99
N HIS A 491 -37.20 -45.22 18.23
CA HIS A 491 -38.62 -45.32 18.53
C HIS A 491 -38.88 -46.42 19.57
N ILE A 492 -40.03 -46.34 20.22
CA ILE A 492 -40.44 -47.26 21.28
C ILE A 492 -41.75 -47.93 20.90
N ILE A 493 -41.86 -49.19 21.26
CA ILE A 493 -43.09 -49.97 21.12
C ILE A 493 -43.56 -50.35 22.52
N ALA A 494 -44.82 -50.04 22.83
CA ALA A 494 -45.51 -50.49 24.02
C ALA A 494 -46.20 -51.84 23.74
N GLU A 495 -45.99 -52.82 24.62
CA GLU A 495 -46.51 -54.18 24.51
C GLU A 495 -47.33 -54.55 25.74
N GLY A 496 -48.54 -55.07 25.53
CA GLY A 496 -49.47 -55.53 26.57
C GLY A 496 -50.10 -56.88 26.20
N GLU A 497 -50.13 -57.81 27.15
CA GLU A 497 -50.68 -59.17 26.99
C GLU A 497 -50.20 -59.92 25.73
N GLY A 498 -48.95 -59.69 25.31
CA GLY A 498 -48.35 -60.32 24.13
C GLY A 498 -48.75 -59.71 22.79
N THR A 499 -49.38 -58.53 22.79
CA THR A 499 -49.70 -57.75 21.59
C THR A 499 -49.12 -56.33 21.66
N THR A 500 -48.78 -55.76 20.51
CA THR A 500 -48.37 -54.36 20.42
C THR A 500 -49.57 -53.45 20.67
N LEU A 501 -49.46 -52.60 21.69
CA LEU A 501 -50.46 -51.59 22.03
C LEU A 501 -50.29 -50.35 21.17
N GLU A 502 -49.08 -49.77 21.15
CA GLU A 502 -48.82 -48.51 20.46
C GLU A 502 -47.33 -48.34 20.11
N MET A 503 -47.04 -47.51 19.12
CA MET A 503 -45.68 -47.16 18.67
C MET A 503 -45.47 -45.66 18.80
N SER A 504 -44.29 -45.26 19.28
CA SER A 504 -43.96 -43.86 19.45
C SER A 504 -43.68 -43.13 18.14
N ASN A 505 -43.64 -41.81 18.19
CA ASN A 505 -42.93 -41.02 17.18
C ASN A 505 -41.47 -41.50 17.06
N THR A 506 -40.91 -41.41 15.85
CA THR A 506 -39.47 -41.59 15.63
C THR A 506 -38.75 -40.31 16.03
N LEU A 507 -37.79 -40.43 16.96
CA LEU A 507 -36.95 -39.34 17.43
C LEU A 507 -35.59 -39.39 16.70
N PRO A 508 -35.31 -38.45 15.77
CA PRO A 508 -33.99 -38.30 15.21
C PRO A 508 -33.09 -37.55 16.19
N LEU A 509 -31.90 -38.07 16.47
CA LEU A 509 -30.89 -37.45 17.31
C LEU A 509 -29.59 -37.32 16.54
N THR A 510 -29.09 -36.10 16.38
CA THR A 510 -27.77 -35.86 15.80
C THR A 510 -27.02 -34.77 16.55
N ASN A 511 -25.70 -34.94 16.68
CA ASN A 511 -24.78 -33.93 17.21
C ASN A 511 -23.68 -33.55 16.20
N LYS A 512 -23.89 -33.83 14.90
CA LYS A 512 -23.03 -33.32 13.83
C LYS A 512 -23.34 -31.84 13.59
N GLU A 513 -22.32 -30.99 13.70
CA GLU A 513 -22.36 -29.63 13.14
C GLU A 513 -22.42 -29.63 11.61
#